data_AF-A0A2G2BFP3-F1
#
_entry.id   AF-A0A2G2BFP3-F1
#
_cell.length_a   1.000
_cell.length_b   1.000
_cell.length_c   1.000
_cell.angle_alpha   90.00
_cell.angle_beta   90.00
_cell.angle_gamma   90.00
#
_symmetry.space_group_name_H-M   'P 1'
#
loop_
_entity.id
_entity.type
_entity.pdbx_description
1 polymer ?
#
loop_
_entity_poly.entity_id
_entity_poly.type
_entity_poly.pdbx_seq_one_letter_code
_entity_poly.pdbx_strand_id
1 'polypeptide(L)'
;MVFGNLGPALRVSGFLYLAYIAVNAYFQLTYAEDLATLQRNMAMGHMPMALPSGLLGMMVLNIVVALLTSLWIAVLWHRYVLLAENPDTIIPPMHAGAIGAYLGKTIQLALMLAIVGIALGMLLAVAFGSLLGAAAASIIPLLLLGVLLYLSYRLGLVMPAVALSKQLAFKTSWEKTAAASGAIAQLAVIAVVFAIVIQIPSNMNPDATSIVNLVYTYVIGWIAMMVGISVLTTLYGIYIEGREL
;
A
#
# COMPACT_ATOMS: atom_id res chain seq x y z
N MET A 1 -12.16 -3.09 13.74
CA MET A 1 -11.88 -1.64 13.71
C MET A 1 -12.46 -0.94 12.47
N VAL A 2 -12.02 -1.16 11.22
CA VAL A 2 -12.59 -0.44 10.04
C VAL A 2 -14.07 -0.72 9.84
N PHE A 3 -14.47 -1.99 9.74
CA PHE A 3 -15.87 -2.37 9.50
C PHE A 3 -16.81 -2.04 10.68
N GLY A 4 -16.24 -1.89 11.88
CA GLY A 4 -16.97 -1.39 13.06
C GLY A 4 -17.05 0.14 13.13
N ASN A 5 -16.30 0.85 12.28
CA ASN A 5 -16.21 2.32 12.23
C ASN A 5 -16.26 2.83 10.78
N LEU A 6 -17.18 2.29 9.96
CA LEU A 6 -17.29 2.68 8.55
C LEU A 6 -17.62 4.16 8.36
N GLY A 7 -18.50 4.71 9.20
CA GLY A 7 -18.84 6.13 9.17
C GLY A 7 -17.61 7.03 9.38
N PRO A 8 -16.87 6.86 10.50
CA PRO A 8 -15.61 7.57 10.72
C PRO A 8 -14.55 7.34 9.64
N ALA A 9 -14.40 6.10 9.15
CA ALA A 9 -13.48 5.78 8.05
C ALA A 9 -13.78 6.60 6.79
N LEU A 10 -15.07 6.70 6.41
CA LEU A 10 -15.51 7.51 5.27
C LEU A 10 -15.36 9.01 5.53
N ARG A 11 -15.59 9.49 6.76
CA ARG A 11 -15.37 10.92 7.11
C ARG A 11 -13.90 11.31 6.99
N VAL A 12 -13.00 10.46 7.47
CA VAL A 12 -11.56 10.70 7.43
C VAL A 12 -11.00 10.62 6.00
N SER A 13 -11.47 9.65 5.22
CA SER A 13 -10.82 9.31 3.94
C SER A 13 -11.60 9.69 2.69
N GLY A 14 -12.93 9.85 2.77
CA GLY A 14 -13.81 9.91 1.61
C GLY A 14 -13.48 11.04 0.65
N PHE A 15 -13.36 12.28 1.16
CA PHE A 15 -13.03 13.43 0.31
C PHE A 15 -11.67 13.27 -0.40
N LEU A 16 -10.65 12.84 0.34
CA LEU A 16 -9.30 12.63 -0.19
C LEU A 16 -9.26 11.48 -1.21
N TYR A 17 -9.99 10.40 -0.92
CA TYR A 17 -10.06 9.24 -1.79
C TYR A 17 -10.84 9.54 -3.07
N LEU A 18 -11.88 10.36 -3.01
CA LEU A 18 -12.58 10.86 -4.21
C LEU A 18 -11.68 11.69 -5.10
N ALA A 19 -10.83 12.56 -4.53
CA ALA A 19 -9.83 13.30 -5.31
C ALA A 19 -8.83 12.36 -6.00
N TYR A 20 -8.39 11.31 -5.31
CA TYR A 20 -7.56 10.26 -5.90
C TYR A 20 -8.28 9.52 -7.04
N ILE A 21 -9.53 9.10 -6.82
CA ILE A 21 -10.34 8.41 -7.84
C ILE A 21 -10.49 9.30 -9.08
N ALA A 22 -10.82 10.58 -8.91
CA ALA A 22 -11.03 11.48 -10.06
C ALA A 22 -9.77 11.60 -10.94
N VAL A 23 -8.60 11.79 -10.35
CA VAL A 23 -7.33 11.91 -11.08
C VAL A 23 -6.91 10.56 -11.68
N ASN A 24 -7.07 9.47 -10.94
CA ASN A 24 -6.71 8.14 -11.41
C ASN A 24 -7.64 7.66 -12.54
N ALA A 25 -8.95 7.86 -12.41
CA ALA A 25 -9.93 7.48 -13.42
C ALA A 25 -9.75 8.31 -14.69
N TYR A 26 -9.51 9.62 -14.57
CA TYR A 26 -9.19 10.45 -15.73
C TYR A 26 -7.95 9.96 -16.47
N PHE A 27 -6.88 9.62 -15.73
CA PHE A 27 -5.67 9.07 -16.31
C PHE A 27 -5.91 7.74 -17.04
N GLN A 28 -6.62 6.81 -16.40
CA GLN A 28 -6.94 5.51 -17.00
C GLN A 28 -7.81 5.66 -18.25
N LEU A 29 -8.88 6.45 -18.18
CA LEU A 29 -9.78 6.66 -19.32
C LEU A 29 -9.11 7.39 -20.49
N THR A 30 -8.10 8.22 -20.21
CA THR A 30 -7.38 8.97 -21.26
C THR A 30 -6.24 8.16 -21.88
N TYR A 31 -5.50 7.39 -21.08
CA TYR A 31 -4.23 6.79 -21.49
C TYR A 31 -4.22 5.24 -21.47
N ALA A 32 -5.33 4.55 -21.18
CA ALA A 32 -5.33 3.08 -21.11
C ALA A 32 -4.87 2.42 -22.42
N GLU A 33 -5.38 2.87 -23.57
CA GLU A 33 -5.01 2.31 -24.88
C GLU A 33 -3.54 2.59 -25.23
N ASP A 34 -3.09 3.81 -24.92
CA ASP A 34 -1.70 4.22 -25.08
C ASP A 34 -0.76 3.33 -24.25
N LEU A 35 -1.07 3.12 -22.97
CA LEU A 35 -0.29 2.27 -22.08
C LEU A 35 -0.30 0.81 -22.54
N ALA A 36 -1.46 0.29 -22.96
CA ALA A 36 -1.56 -1.06 -23.51
C ALA A 36 -0.71 -1.21 -24.79
N THR A 37 -0.67 -0.19 -25.63
CA THR A 37 0.14 -0.17 -26.85
C THR A 37 1.62 -0.07 -26.55
N LEU A 38 2.03 0.81 -25.63
CA LEU A 38 3.40 0.92 -25.14
C LEU A 38 3.88 -0.41 -24.55
N GLN A 39 3.06 -1.06 -23.72
CA GLN A 39 3.38 -2.34 -23.11
C GLN A 39 3.55 -3.44 -24.17
N ARG A 40 2.64 -3.51 -25.17
CA ARG A 40 2.75 -4.47 -26.29
C ARG A 40 4.02 -4.23 -27.12
N ASN A 41 4.33 -2.97 -27.44
CA ASN A 41 5.51 -2.62 -28.22
C ASN A 41 6.80 -3.00 -27.48
N MET A 42 6.90 -2.67 -26.19
CA MET A 42 8.04 -3.07 -25.36
C MET A 42 8.17 -4.59 -25.25
N ALA A 43 7.06 -5.32 -25.11
CA ALA A 43 7.08 -6.78 -25.08
C ALA A 43 7.58 -7.41 -26.40
N MET A 44 7.38 -6.72 -27.53
CA MET A 44 7.90 -7.11 -28.84
C MET A 44 9.31 -6.54 -29.13
N GLY A 45 9.99 -5.94 -28.15
CA GLY A 45 11.32 -5.35 -28.33
C GLY A 45 11.34 -4.04 -29.13
N HIS A 46 10.19 -3.43 -29.38
CA HIS A 46 10.09 -2.16 -30.09
C HIS A 46 10.16 -1.00 -29.09
N MET A 47 11.21 -0.18 -29.22
CA MET A 47 11.34 1.07 -28.47
C MET A 47 10.41 2.13 -29.07
N PRO A 48 9.46 2.69 -28.29
CA PRO A 48 8.63 3.79 -28.78
C PRO A 48 9.51 5.01 -29.08
N MET A 49 9.38 5.59 -30.28
CA MET A 49 10.13 6.79 -30.68
C MET A 49 9.67 8.06 -29.95
N ALA A 50 8.43 8.07 -29.46
CA ALA A 50 7.88 9.16 -28.65
C ALA A 50 6.80 8.62 -27.71
N LEU A 51 6.60 9.30 -26.59
CA LEU A 51 5.47 9.05 -25.70
C LEU A 51 4.25 9.89 -26.12
N PRO A 52 3.02 9.41 -25.86
CA PRO A 52 1.81 10.21 -26.03
C PRO A 52 1.90 11.56 -25.32
N SER A 53 1.36 12.59 -25.95
CA SER A 53 1.39 13.95 -25.41
C SER A 53 0.71 14.01 -24.04
N GLY A 54 1.39 14.61 -23.06
CA GLY A 54 0.84 14.79 -21.72
C GLY A 54 0.93 13.57 -20.81
N LEU A 55 1.24 12.38 -21.34
CA LEU A 55 1.30 11.14 -20.56
C LEU A 55 2.22 11.27 -19.34
N LEU A 56 3.46 11.72 -19.54
CA LEU A 56 4.44 11.88 -18.45
C LEU A 56 3.95 12.84 -17.36
N GLY A 57 3.41 14.00 -17.76
CA GLY A 57 2.89 14.98 -16.80
C GLY A 57 1.73 14.39 -15.99
N MET A 58 0.83 13.68 -16.65
CA MET A 58 -0.31 13.03 -16.01
C MET A 58 0.08 11.84 -15.14
N MET A 59 1.12 11.06 -15.51
CA MET A 59 1.69 10.02 -14.68
C MET A 59 2.28 10.59 -13.38
N VAL A 60 3.07 11.66 -13.47
CA VAL A 60 3.64 12.34 -12.30
C VAL A 60 2.54 12.87 -11.40
N LEU A 61 1.52 13.53 -11.97
CA LEU A 61 0.37 14.02 -11.22
C LEU A 61 -0.34 12.87 -10.49
N ASN A 62 -0.55 11.73 -11.15
CA ASN A 62 -1.18 10.56 -10.55
C ASN A 62 -0.42 10.06 -9.34
N ILE A 63 0.90 9.90 -9.46
CA ILE A 63 1.78 9.43 -8.39
C ILE A 63 1.74 10.40 -7.21
N VAL A 64 1.84 11.70 -7.47
CA VAL A 64 1.82 12.73 -6.43
C VAL A 64 0.48 12.73 -5.69
N VAL A 65 -0.65 12.68 -6.40
CA VAL A 65 -1.98 12.65 -5.77
C VAL A 65 -2.18 11.36 -4.97
N ALA A 66 -1.80 10.20 -5.53
CA ALA A 66 -1.88 8.92 -4.83
C ALA A 66 -1.05 8.92 -3.54
N LEU A 67 0.18 9.42 -3.60
CA LEU A 67 1.07 9.51 -2.44
C LEU A 67 0.52 10.47 -1.39
N LEU A 68 0.16 11.70 -1.78
CA LEU A 68 -0.33 12.70 -0.83
C LEU A 68 -1.63 12.27 -0.15
N THR A 69 -2.61 11.77 -0.92
CA THR A 69 -3.89 11.33 -0.37
C THR A 69 -3.73 10.11 0.55
N SER A 70 -2.97 9.09 0.14
CA SER A 70 -2.76 7.89 0.97
C SER A 70 -2.05 8.20 2.29
N LEU A 71 -1.03 9.05 2.28
CA LEU A 71 -0.32 9.48 3.48
C LEU A 71 -1.22 10.29 4.42
N TRP A 72 -1.99 11.21 3.85
CA TRP A 72 -2.90 12.05 4.62
C TRP A 72 -3.99 11.19 5.28
N ILE A 73 -4.58 10.26 4.53
CA ILE A 73 -5.56 9.30 5.05
C ILE A 73 -4.93 8.45 6.17
N ALA A 74 -3.72 7.92 5.97
CA ALA A 74 -3.05 7.09 6.96
C ALA A 74 -2.81 7.84 8.28
N VAL A 75 -2.28 9.07 8.23
CA VAL A 75 -2.04 9.89 9.42
C VAL A 75 -3.33 10.16 10.17
N LEU A 76 -4.38 10.60 9.46
CA LEU A 76 -5.67 10.88 10.08
C LEU A 76 -6.30 9.63 10.70
N TRP A 77 -6.21 8.48 10.02
CA TRP A 77 -6.75 7.24 10.53
C TRP A 77 -6.04 6.76 11.79
N HIS A 78 -4.70 6.82 11.82
CA HIS A 78 -3.93 6.51 13.03
C HIS A 78 -4.33 7.40 14.22
N ARG A 79 -4.48 8.70 13.99
CA ARG A 79 -4.89 9.67 15.01
C ARG A 79 -6.33 9.46 15.47
N TYR A 80 -7.23 9.15 14.54
CA TYR A 80 -8.61 8.81 14.87
C TYR A 80 -8.68 7.58 15.79
N VAL A 81 -8.02 6.49 15.44
CA VAL A 81 -8.09 5.25 16.23
C VAL A 81 -7.36 5.38 17.57
N LEU A 82 -6.21 6.06 17.61
CA LEU A 82 -5.37 6.10 18.81
C LEU A 82 -5.67 7.30 19.71
N LEU A 83 -6.12 8.44 19.18
CA LEU A 83 -6.43 9.66 19.94
C LEU A 83 -7.93 10.00 19.97
N ALA A 84 -8.79 9.22 19.31
CA ALA A 84 -10.21 9.55 19.11
C ALA A 84 -10.43 10.91 18.40
N GLU A 85 -9.45 11.37 17.61
CA GLU A 85 -9.53 12.63 16.87
C GLU A 85 -10.51 12.47 15.70
N ASN A 86 -11.67 13.13 15.80
CA ASN A 86 -12.68 13.14 14.74
C ASN A 86 -12.59 14.47 13.96
N PRO A 87 -12.41 14.44 12.63
CA PRO A 87 -12.57 15.65 11.84
C PRO A 87 -14.05 16.01 11.77
N ASP A 88 -14.41 17.19 12.30
CA ASP A 88 -15.75 17.78 12.19
C ASP A 88 -15.98 18.51 10.85
N THR A 89 -14.98 18.50 9.97
CA THR A 89 -14.97 19.20 8.68
C THR A 89 -14.97 18.25 7.50
N ILE A 90 -15.57 18.67 6.38
CA ILE A 90 -15.58 17.90 5.12
C ILE A 90 -14.17 17.75 4.53
N ILE A 91 -13.37 18.81 4.61
CA ILE A 91 -11.94 18.77 4.28
C ILE A 91 -11.20 18.47 5.58
N PRO A 92 -10.57 17.29 5.72
CA PRO A 92 -9.85 16.95 6.94
C PRO A 92 -8.67 17.91 7.20
N PRO A 93 -8.27 18.11 8.46
CA PRO A 93 -7.12 18.95 8.78
C PRO A 93 -5.82 18.37 8.21
N MET A 94 -4.96 19.24 7.69
CA MET A 94 -3.66 18.85 7.14
C MET A 94 -2.59 18.87 8.24
N HIS A 95 -2.23 17.69 8.75
CA HIS A 95 -1.14 17.53 9.72
C HIS A 95 0.22 17.47 9.02
N ALA A 96 0.62 18.54 8.32
CA ALA A 96 1.75 18.55 7.39
C ALA A 96 3.08 18.03 7.99
N GLY A 97 3.38 18.39 9.25
CA GLY A 97 4.57 17.89 9.95
C GLY A 97 4.54 16.38 10.18
N ALA A 98 3.40 15.84 10.60
CA ALA A 98 3.22 14.40 10.79
C ALA A 98 3.24 13.64 9.44
N ILE A 99 2.61 14.20 8.41
CA ILE A 99 2.62 13.65 7.04
C ILE A 99 4.05 13.58 6.49
N GLY A 100 4.84 14.65 6.64
CA GLY A 100 6.23 14.68 6.22
C GLY A 100 7.11 13.67 6.97
N ALA A 101 6.95 13.57 8.29
CA ALA A 101 7.65 12.57 9.10
C ALA A 101 7.27 11.13 8.71
N TYR A 102 5.97 10.90 8.46
CA TYR A 102 5.44 9.62 7.98
C TYR A 102 6.03 9.23 6.62
N LEU A 103 6.07 10.17 5.67
CA LEU A 103 6.70 9.96 4.36
C LEU A 103 8.18 9.57 4.52
N GLY A 104 8.94 10.33 5.32
CA GLY A 104 10.36 10.04 5.54
C GLY A 104 10.60 8.65 6.12
N LYS A 105 9.77 8.23 7.09
CA LYS A 105 9.85 6.86 7.65
C LYS A 105 9.40 5.79 6.67
N THR A 106 8.39 6.06 5.87
CA THR A 106 7.93 5.14 4.82
C THR A 106 9.02 4.93 3.77
N ILE A 107 9.70 5.99 3.33
CA ILE A 107 10.85 5.89 2.41
C ILE A 107 11.99 5.10 3.05
N GLN A 108 12.34 5.40 4.31
CA GLN A 108 13.39 4.67 5.02
C GLN A 108 13.08 3.17 5.11
N LEU A 109 11.84 2.81 5.46
CA LEU A 109 11.39 1.43 5.49
C LEU A 109 11.41 0.79 4.11
N ALA A 110 10.90 1.48 3.08
CA ALA A 110 10.88 0.99 1.70
C ALA A 110 12.30 0.70 1.19
N LEU A 111 13.28 1.55 1.49
CA LEU A 111 14.68 1.32 1.13
C LEU A 111 15.27 0.10 1.84
N MET A 112 15.01 -0.07 3.14
CA MET A 112 15.44 -1.25 3.89
C MET A 112 14.85 -2.54 3.30
N LEU A 113 13.54 -2.52 3.01
CA LEU A 113 12.83 -3.65 2.43
C LEU A 113 13.26 -3.93 0.98
N ALA A 114 13.58 -2.89 0.20
CA ALA A 114 14.10 -3.05 -1.16
C ALA A 114 15.45 -3.75 -1.16
N ILE A 115 16.37 -3.37 -0.26
CA ILE A 115 17.68 -4.04 -0.13
C ILE A 115 17.49 -5.52 0.22
N VAL A 116 16.64 -5.82 1.22
CA VAL A 116 16.34 -7.20 1.62
C VAL A 116 15.66 -7.97 0.48
N GLY A 117 14.68 -7.36 -0.18
CA GLY A 117 13.92 -7.96 -1.28
C GLY A 117 14.79 -8.29 -2.49
N ILE A 118 15.69 -7.38 -2.88
CA ILE A 118 16.65 -7.60 -3.97
C ILE A 118 17.61 -8.73 -3.59
N ALA A 119 18.23 -8.65 -2.41
CA ALA A 119 19.21 -9.65 -1.98
C ALA A 119 18.59 -11.06 -1.88
N LEU A 120 17.43 -11.18 -1.22
CA LEU A 120 16.71 -12.45 -1.12
C LEU A 120 16.18 -12.91 -2.47
N GLY A 121 15.68 -11.99 -3.31
CA GLY A 121 15.17 -12.33 -4.64
C GLY A 121 16.26 -12.89 -5.54
N MET A 122 17.44 -12.27 -5.55
CA MET A 122 18.61 -12.80 -6.27
C MET A 122 19.02 -14.17 -5.72
N LEU A 123 19.08 -14.32 -4.40
CA LEU A 123 19.46 -15.60 -3.77
C LEU A 123 18.47 -16.72 -4.12
N LEU A 124 17.17 -16.46 -4.04
CA LEU A 124 16.13 -17.42 -4.41
C LEU A 124 16.14 -17.73 -5.91
N ALA A 125 16.38 -16.73 -6.76
CA ALA A 125 16.48 -16.92 -8.20
C ALA A 125 17.69 -17.79 -8.58
N VAL A 126 18.84 -17.59 -7.95
CA VAL A 126 20.03 -18.42 -8.18
C VAL A 126 19.84 -19.83 -7.62
N ALA A 127 19.29 -19.96 -6.41
CA ALA A 127 19.15 -21.24 -5.73
C ALA A 127 18.07 -22.14 -6.35
N PHE A 128 16.94 -21.55 -6.78
CA PHE A 128 15.76 -22.29 -7.20
C PHE A 128 15.29 -21.98 -8.62
N GLY A 129 15.89 -21.02 -9.31
CA GLY A 129 15.42 -20.59 -10.64
C GLY A 129 15.48 -21.70 -11.68
N SER A 130 16.55 -22.50 -11.70
CA SER A 130 16.68 -23.64 -12.61
C SER A 130 15.70 -24.78 -12.28
N LEU A 131 15.44 -25.01 -11.00
CA LEU A 131 14.48 -26.02 -10.52
C LEU A 131 13.04 -25.65 -10.87
N LEU A 132 12.66 -24.38 -10.68
CA LEU A 132 11.31 -23.89 -10.89
C LEU A 132 11.03 -23.52 -12.35
N GLY A 133 12.07 -23.29 -13.16
CA GLY A 133 11.94 -22.90 -14.56
C GLY A 133 11.06 -21.65 -14.72
N ALA A 134 10.09 -21.71 -15.63
CA ALA A 134 9.16 -20.60 -15.86
C ALA A 134 8.31 -20.24 -14.62
N ALA A 135 8.04 -21.20 -13.73
CA ALA A 135 7.25 -20.94 -12.52
C ALA A 135 7.98 -20.04 -11.51
N ALA A 136 9.31 -19.93 -11.61
CA ALA A 136 10.12 -19.04 -10.77
C ALA A 136 9.62 -17.59 -10.82
N ALA A 137 9.17 -17.13 -11.99
CA ALA A 137 8.70 -15.77 -12.22
C ALA A 137 7.42 -15.42 -11.42
N SER A 138 6.65 -16.41 -10.99
CA SER A 138 5.45 -16.20 -10.17
C SER A 138 5.66 -16.59 -8.71
N ILE A 139 6.37 -17.70 -8.45
CA ILE A 139 6.56 -18.23 -7.10
C ILE A 139 7.50 -17.34 -6.27
N ILE A 140 8.62 -16.91 -6.84
CA ILE A 140 9.62 -16.13 -6.08
C ILE A 140 9.06 -14.78 -5.62
N PRO A 141 8.42 -13.96 -6.48
CA PRO A 141 7.81 -12.71 -6.02
C PRO A 141 6.73 -12.92 -4.95
N LEU A 142 5.97 -14.01 -5.02
CA LEU A 142 4.96 -14.32 -4.03
C LEU A 142 5.56 -14.66 -2.67
N LEU A 143 6.63 -15.45 -2.64
CA LEU A 143 7.39 -15.75 -1.42
C LEU A 143 8.01 -14.48 -0.83
N LEU A 144 8.62 -13.64 -1.68
CA LEU A 144 9.17 -12.36 -1.28
C LEU A 144 8.09 -11.45 -0.69
N LEU A 145 6.90 -11.38 -1.28
CA LEU A 145 5.80 -10.59 -0.77
C LEU A 145 5.45 -10.97 0.68
N GLY A 146 5.37 -12.27 0.98
CA GLY A 146 5.12 -12.75 2.35
C GLY A 146 6.19 -12.31 3.34
N VAL A 147 7.47 -12.46 2.97
CA VAL A 147 8.62 -12.04 3.80
C VAL A 147 8.61 -10.52 4.01
N LEU A 148 8.40 -9.75 2.95
CA LEU A 148 8.38 -8.29 3.00
C LEU A 148 7.20 -7.77 3.82
N LEU A 149 6.02 -8.40 3.74
CA LEU A 149 4.87 -8.06 4.59
C LEU A 149 5.15 -8.37 6.06
N TYR A 150 5.75 -9.51 6.36
CA TYR A 150 6.17 -9.85 7.71
C TYR A 150 7.13 -8.80 8.29
N LEU A 151 8.16 -8.42 7.54
CA LEU A 151 9.11 -7.37 7.95
C LEU A 151 8.42 -6.01 8.07
N SER A 152 7.53 -5.68 7.14
CA SER A 152 6.76 -4.44 7.15
C SER A 152 5.89 -4.33 8.40
N TYR A 153 5.23 -5.40 8.83
CA TYR A 153 4.41 -5.38 10.05
C TYR A 153 5.26 -5.30 11.32
N ARG A 154 6.44 -5.93 11.36
CA ARG A 154 7.31 -5.85 12.54
C ARG A 154 8.01 -4.51 12.70
N LEU A 155 8.34 -3.85 11.60
CA LEU A 155 9.04 -2.56 11.58
C LEU A 155 8.07 -1.37 11.44
N GLY A 156 6.86 -1.62 10.96
CA GLY A 156 5.88 -0.60 10.59
C GLY A 156 5.19 0.09 11.75
N LEU A 157 5.37 -0.35 13.01
CA LEU A 157 4.79 0.34 14.18
C LEU A 157 5.37 1.76 14.35
N VAL A 158 6.48 2.07 13.67
CA VAL A 158 7.01 3.43 13.58
C VAL A 158 6.02 4.38 12.88
N MET A 159 5.19 3.88 11.95
CA MET A 159 4.26 4.70 11.17
C MET A 159 3.13 5.30 12.02
N PRO A 160 2.38 4.52 12.82
CA PRO A 160 1.46 5.10 13.80
C PRO A 160 2.17 6.04 14.78
N ALA A 161 3.37 5.71 15.26
CA ALA A 161 4.09 6.56 16.21
C ALA A 161 4.31 7.99 15.67
N VAL A 162 4.81 8.10 14.43
CA VAL A 162 5.07 9.42 13.82
C VAL A 162 3.79 10.15 13.43
N ALA A 163 2.70 9.44 13.09
CA ALA A 163 1.38 10.06 12.91
C ALA A 163 0.86 10.73 14.19
N LEU A 164 1.24 10.19 15.35
CA LEU A 164 0.99 10.76 16.68
C LEU A 164 2.04 11.79 17.12
N SER A 165 2.96 12.18 16.24
CA SER A 165 4.10 13.04 16.56
C SER A 165 5.01 12.47 17.66
N LYS A 166 4.99 11.16 17.87
CA LYS A 166 5.91 10.42 18.76
C LYS A 166 7.08 9.85 17.94
N GLN A 167 8.21 9.65 18.58
CA GLN A 167 9.38 9.01 17.96
C GLN A 167 9.46 7.54 18.37
N LEU A 168 9.63 6.64 17.40
CA LEU A 168 9.91 5.23 17.63
C LEU A 168 11.02 4.76 16.69
N ALA A 169 12.02 4.08 17.22
CA ALA A 169 13.07 3.48 16.42
C ALA A 169 12.61 2.15 15.82
N PHE A 170 13.07 1.83 14.60
CA PHE A 170 12.80 0.53 13.96
C PHE A 170 13.29 -0.66 14.81
N LYS A 171 14.43 -0.50 15.49
CA LYS A 171 14.94 -1.50 16.44
C LYS A 171 13.96 -1.77 17.59
N THR A 172 13.40 -0.71 18.18
CA THR A 172 12.41 -0.84 19.25
C THR A 172 11.12 -1.50 18.75
N SER A 173 10.65 -1.14 17.55
CA SER A 173 9.51 -1.80 16.89
C SER A 173 9.74 -3.31 16.73
N TRP A 174 10.95 -3.69 16.28
CA TRP A 174 11.35 -5.08 16.17
C TRP A 174 11.33 -5.77 17.54
N GLU A 175 12.03 -5.24 18.54
CA GLU A 175 12.10 -5.83 19.88
C GLU A 175 10.72 -6.00 20.52
N LYS A 176 9.86 -5.00 20.43
CA LYS A 176 8.50 -5.02 20.99
C LYS A 176 7.57 -6.03 20.31
N THR A 177 7.83 -6.37 19.04
CA THR A 177 7.06 -7.36 18.29
C THR A 177 7.67 -8.76 18.32
N ALA A 178 8.77 -8.98 19.03
CA ALA A 178 9.50 -10.25 19.01
C ALA A 178 8.68 -11.44 19.57
N ALA A 179 8.01 -11.23 20.69
CA ALA A 179 7.16 -12.25 21.32
C ALA A 179 5.98 -12.67 20.44
N ALA A 180 5.53 -11.80 19.54
CA ALA A 180 4.41 -12.04 18.63
C ALA A 180 4.82 -12.36 17.20
N SER A 181 6.09 -12.68 16.97
CA SER A 181 6.63 -12.95 15.63
C SER A 181 5.83 -14.02 14.87
N GLY A 182 5.43 -15.11 15.54
CA GLY A 182 4.58 -16.15 14.94
C GLY A 182 3.20 -15.63 14.50
N ALA A 183 2.53 -14.85 15.35
CA ALA A 183 1.23 -14.26 15.02
C ALA A 183 1.33 -13.24 13.87
N ILE A 184 2.40 -12.45 13.83
CA ILE A 184 2.66 -11.50 12.73
C ILE A 184 2.98 -12.24 11.43
N ALA A 185 3.68 -13.38 11.49
CA ALA A 185 3.91 -14.22 10.32
C ALA A 185 2.60 -14.80 9.78
N GLN A 186 1.71 -15.29 10.64
CA GLN A 186 0.36 -15.71 10.24
C GLN A 186 -0.42 -14.56 9.59
N LEU A 187 -0.35 -13.37 10.16
CA LEU A 187 -0.99 -12.17 9.59
C LEU A 187 -0.43 -11.81 8.21
N ALA A 188 0.88 -11.95 8.00
CA ALA A 188 1.50 -11.75 6.69
C ALA A 188 0.99 -12.77 5.66
N VAL A 189 0.85 -14.04 6.03
CA VAL A 189 0.26 -15.08 5.15
C VAL A 189 -1.19 -14.73 4.80
N ILE A 190 -2.00 -14.33 5.79
CA ILE A 190 -3.38 -13.89 5.56
C ILE A 190 -3.41 -12.69 4.60
N ALA A 191 -2.50 -11.72 4.77
CA ALA A 191 -2.40 -10.55 3.90
C ALA A 191 -2.00 -10.93 2.46
N VAL A 192 -1.13 -11.92 2.27
CA VAL A 192 -0.79 -12.46 0.94
C VAL A 192 -2.02 -13.12 0.30
N VAL A 193 -2.73 -13.97 1.04
CA VAL A 193 -3.95 -14.62 0.54
C VAL A 193 -5.00 -13.59 0.18
N PHE A 194 -5.19 -12.58 1.03
CA PHE A 194 -6.08 -11.46 0.76
C PHE A 194 -5.67 -10.74 -0.53
N ALA A 195 -4.38 -10.42 -0.71
CA ALA A 195 -3.87 -9.78 -1.91
C ALA A 195 -4.08 -10.61 -3.19
N ILE A 196 -4.00 -11.94 -3.11
CA ILE A 196 -4.33 -12.82 -4.25
C ILE A 196 -5.83 -12.78 -4.54
N VAL A 197 -6.67 -12.98 -3.52
CA VAL A 197 -8.13 -13.09 -3.66
C VAL A 197 -8.72 -11.82 -4.27
N ILE A 198 -8.29 -10.64 -3.84
CA ILE A 198 -8.80 -9.37 -4.36
C ILE A 198 -8.48 -9.15 -5.83
N GLN A 199 -7.45 -9.80 -6.39
CA GLN A 199 -7.07 -9.65 -7.80
C GLN A 199 -7.88 -10.56 -8.74
N ILE A 200 -8.54 -11.61 -8.23
CA ILE A 200 -9.24 -12.59 -9.07
C ILE A 200 -10.32 -11.92 -9.96
N PRO A 201 -11.25 -11.11 -9.41
CA PRO A 201 -12.30 -10.51 -10.24
C PRO A 201 -11.77 -9.53 -11.29
N SER A 202 -10.75 -8.74 -10.94
CA SER A 202 -10.10 -7.81 -11.89
C SER A 202 -9.44 -8.54 -13.06
N ASN A 203 -8.93 -9.76 -12.85
CA ASN A 203 -8.34 -10.58 -13.91
C ASN A 203 -9.39 -11.30 -14.78
N MET A 204 -10.65 -11.39 -14.34
CA MET A 204 -11.73 -12.00 -15.12
C MET A 204 -12.32 -11.06 -16.17
N ASN A 205 -12.12 -9.74 -16.02
CA ASN A 205 -12.56 -8.75 -16.98
C ASN A 205 -11.36 -8.20 -17.79
N PRO A 206 -11.23 -8.54 -19.08
CA PRO A 206 -10.10 -8.07 -19.89
C PRO A 206 -10.19 -6.56 -20.21
N ASP A 207 -11.35 -5.94 -20.04
CA ASP A 207 -11.53 -4.51 -20.24
C ASP A 207 -11.23 -3.74 -18.95
N ALA A 208 -10.07 -3.09 -18.93
CA ALA A 208 -9.62 -2.22 -17.84
C ALA A 208 -10.43 -0.92 -17.73
N THR A 209 -11.13 -0.51 -18.78
CA THR A 209 -11.91 0.74 -18.83
C THR A 209 -13.39 0.54 -18.46
N SER A 210 -13.82 -0.72 -18.36
CA SER A 210 -15.16 -1.07 -17.93
C SER A 210 -15.50 -0.43 -16.57
N ILE A 211 -16.66 0.23 -16.50
CA ILE A 211 -17.17 0.86 -15.27
C ILE A 211 -17.19 -0.13 -14.11
N VAL A 212 -17.54 -1.39 -14.36
CA VAL A 212 -17.56 -2.44 -13.33
C VAL A 212 -16.16 -2.68 -12.76
N ASN A 213 -15.14 -2.73 -13.62
CA ASN A 213 -13.75 -2.94 -13.21
C ASN A 213 -13.21 -1.72 -12.45
N LEU A 214 -13.52 -0.50 -12.91
CA LEU A 214 -13.13 0.73 -12.22
C LEU A 214 -13.75 0.82 -10.82
N VAL A 215 -15.06 0.60 -10.70
CA VAL A 215 -15.76 0.61 -9.41
C VAL A 215 -15.18 -0.45 -8.47
N TYR A 216 -14.98 -1.68 -8.96
CA TYR A 216 -14.37 -2.75 -8.19
C TYR A 216 -12.97 -2.35 -7.69
N THR A 217 -12.11 -1.88 -8.60
CA THR A 217 -10.72 -1.51 -8.30
C THR A 217 -10.63 -0.44 -7.22
N TYR A 218 -11.46 0.61 -7.29
CA TYR A 218 -11.42 1.68 -6.30
C TYR A 218 -12.05 1.29 -4.97
N VAL A 219 -13.17 0.55 -4.97
CA VAL A 219 -13.80 0.10 -3.72
C VAL A 219 -12.88 -0.87 -2.98
N ILE A 220 -12.35 -1.87 -3.68
CA ILE A 220 -11.46 -2.87 -3.10
C ILE A 220 -10.10 -2.27 -2.74
N GLY A 221 -9.58 -1.34 -3.56
CA GLY A 221 -8.37 -0.58 -3.26
C GLY A 221 -8.51 0.22 -1.96
N TRP A 222 -9.65 0.89 -1.75
CA TRP A 222 -9.94 1.58 -0.51
C TRP A 222 -9.97 0.64 0.70
N ILE A 223 -10.67 -0.49 0.58
CA ILE A 223 -10.73 -1.50 1.64
C ILE A 223 -9.33 -2.01 1.98
N ALA A 224 -8.54 -2.39 0.97
CA ALA A 224 -7.18 -2.90 1.15
C ALA A 224 -6.29 -1.87 1.85
N MET A 225 -6.36 -0.60 1.45
CA MET A 225 -5.63 0.50 2.09
C MET A 225 -6.05 0.66 3.56
N MET A 226 -7.35 0.77 3.84
CA MET A 226 -7.85 0.97 5.20
C MET A 226 -7.54 -0.21 6.12
N VAL A 227 -7.62 -1.44 5.62
CA VAL A 227 -7.23 -2.65 6.35
C VAL A 227 -5.73 -2.64 6.64
N GLY A 228 -4.89 -2.32 5.65
CA GLY A 228 -3.44 -2.23 5.82
C GLY A 228 -3.02 -1.22 6.91
N ILE A 229 -3.57 -0.01 6.87
CA ILE A 229 -3.31 1.02 7.88
C ILE A 229 -3.84 0.57 9.25
N SER A 230 -5.01 -0.06 9.31
CA SER A 230 -5.61 -0.53 10.57
C SER A 230 -4.82 -1.65 11.24
N VAL A 231 -4.25 -2.56 10.47
CA VAL A 231 -3.35 -3.61 10.99
C VAL A 231 -2.19 -2.96 11.74
N LEU A 232 -1.48 -2.01 11.12
CA LEU A 232 -0.36 -1.31 11.77
C LEU A 232 -0.79 -0.56 13.02
N THR A 233 -1.96 0.10 12.97
CA THR A 233 -2.52 0.83 14.10
C THR A 233 -2.83 -0.09 15.29
N THR A 234 -3.41 -1.26 14.98
CA THR A 234 -3.77 -2.27 15.99
C THR A 234 -2.52 -2.87 16.63
N LEU A 235 -1.53 -3.26 15.81
CA LEU A 235 -0.24 -3.75 16.30
C LEU A 235 0.46 -2.72 17.19
N TYR A 236 0.41 -1.43 16.82
CA TYR A 236 0.94 -0.36 17.66
C TYR A 236 0.19 -0.23 18.99
N GLY A 237 -1.14 -0.21 18.96
CA GLY A 237 -1.98 -0.14 20.17
C GLY A 237 -1.67 -1.26 21.16
N ILE A 238 -1.49 -2.50 20.67
CA ILE A 238 -1.22 -3.67 21.50
C ILE A 238 0.23 -3.67 22.00
N TYR A 239 1.22 -3.60 21.10
CA TYR A 239 2.62 -3.87 21.46
C TYR A 239 3.38 -2.64 21.96
N ILE A 240 2.88 -1.43 21.71
CA ILE A 240 3.48 -0.19 22.21
C ILE A 240 2.64 0.42 23.33
N GLU A 241 1.33 0.54 23.15
CA GLU A 241 0.45 1.16 24.15
C GLU A 241 -0.15 0.17 25.16
N GLY A 242 0.00 -1.14 24.96
CA GLY A 242 -0.51 -2.16 25.88
C GLY A 242 -2.03 -2.30 25.89
N ARG A 243 -2.72 -1.88 24.82
CA ARG A 243 -4.18 -2.02 24.69
C ARG A 243 -4.58 -3.49 24.54
N GLU A 244 -5.71 -3.85 25.13
CA GLU A 244 -6.34 -5.15 24.90
C GLU A 244 -6.99 -5.21 23.50
N LEU A 245 -7.18 -6.43 23.00
CA LEU A 245 -7.74 -6.72 21.66
C LEU A 245 -9.24 -6.42 21.56
#